data_AF-D8IG09-F1
#
_entry.id   AF-D8IG09-F1
#
_cell.length_a   1.000
_cell.length_b   1.000
_cell.length_c   1.000
_cell.angle_alpha   90.00
_cell.angle_beta   90.00
_cell.angle_gamma   90.00
#
_symmetry.space_group_name_H-M   'P 1'
#
loop_
_entity.id
_entity.type
_entity.pdbx_description
1 polymer ?
#
loop_
_entity_poly.entity_id
_entity_poly.type
_entity_poly.pdbx_seq_one_letter_code
_entity_poly.pdbx_strand_id
1 'polypeptide(L)'
;MKITVIHGQSHKGSTYNIAKMLYDKLEGDVTEFFLPRDFSSFCVGCNSCFKKSEKLCPHYESLNPITSAIDNADVIIFASPVYVYHVTAAMKTLLDHYGYRWMIHRPEESMFRKQVVCISTAAGGGMKETTKDIADSTFFWGVAKTYRIGFAVREVTWNDVNENIKEKIKKQIYSLANKIKKDYGNIKPSIKTKMLFYLMRKLHQKKKITENDYNYWKEKGWLDNKRPWIK
;
A
#
# COMPACT_ATOMS: atom_id res chain seq x y z
N MET A 1 -11.11 12.01 7.25
CA MET A 1 -9.99 11.31 6.60
C MET A 1 -10.41 9.86 6.43
N LYS A 2 -10.48 9.32 5.22
CA LYS A 2 -10.79 7.90 4.99
C LYS A 2 -9.53 7.07 5.14
N ILE A 3 -9.57 6.03 5.97
CA ILE A 3 -8.42 5.19 6.28
C ILE A 3 -8.75 3.75 5.90
N THR A 4 -7.96 3.15 5.03
CA THR A 4 -8.05 1.72 4.75
C THR A 4 -6.89 0.99 5.40
N VAL A 5 -7.19 -0.05 6.17
CA VAL A 5 -6.19 -0.86 6.88
C VAL A 5 -6.25 -2.27 6.33
N ILE A 6 -5.12 -2.78 5.84
CA ILE A 6 -4.96 -4.15 5.38
C ILE A 6 -4.03 -4.87 6.34
N HIS A 7 -4.59 -5.80 7.12
CA HIS A 7 -3.84 -6.67 8.02
C HIS A 7 -3.44 -7.94 7.26
N GLY A 8 -2.13 -8.25 7.24
CA GLY A 8 -1.59 -9.48 6.66
C GLY A 8 -1.86 -10.74 7.47
N GLN A 9 -2.64 -10.62 8.55
CA GLN A 9 -2.98 -11.68 9.48
C GLN A 9 -4.44 -11.54 9.92
N SER A 10 -5.10 -12.67 10.23
CA SER A 10 -6.49 -12.66 10.71
C SER A 10 -6.65 -12.46 12.22
N HIS A 11 -5.55 -12.57 12.98
CA HIS A 11 -5.57 -12.44 14.44
C HIS A 11 -5.18 -11.03 14.91
N LYS A 12 -5.61 -10.67 16.13
CA LYS A 12 -5.36 -9.36 16.75
C LYS A 12 -4.12 -9.36 17.65
N GLY A 13 -2.95 -9.65 17.07
CA GLY A 13 -1.65 -9.65 17.76
C GLY A 13 -0.94 -8.28 17.78
N SER A 14 0.38 -8.29 17.95
CA SER A 14 1.19 -7.06 18.04
C SER A 14 1.06 -6.15 16.82
N THR A 15 1.15 -6.70 15.60
CA THR A 15 1.00 -5.91 14.36
C THR A 15 -0.34 -5.18 14.30
N TYR A 16 -1.44 -5.86 14.65
CA TYR A 16 -2.78 -5.27 14.71
C TYR A 16 -2.85 -4.13 15.73
N ASN A 17 -2.39 -4.37 16.96
CA ASN A 17 -2.48 -3.36 18.03
C ASN A 17 -1.68 -2.10 17.70
N ILE A 18 -0.52 -2.24 17.04
CA ILE A 18 0.30 -1.10 16.60
C ILE A 18 -0.38 -0.35 15.45
N ALA A 19 -0.96 -1.05 14.47
CA ALA A 19 -1.76 -0.42 13.42
C ALA A 19 -2.97 0.31 14.01
N LYS A 20 -3.63 -0.29 15.01
CA LYS A 20 -4.73 0.32 15.76
C LYS A 20 -4.33 1.60 16.45
N MET A 21 -3.21 1.61 17.16
CA MET A 21 -2.68 2.85 17.76
C MET A 21 -2.52 3.97 16.74
N LEU A 22 -2.11 3.63 15.51
CA LEU A 22 -1.96 4.62 14.44
C LEU A 22 -3.31 5.15 13.97
N TYR A 23 -4.23 4.27 13.54
CA TYR A 23 -5.50 4.73 12.98
C TYR A 23 -6.41 5.37 14.04
N ASP A 24 -6.36 4.93 15.30
CA ASP A 24 -7.05 5.59 16.41
C ASP A 24 -6.53 7.02 16.57
N LYS A 25 -5.21 7.22 16.51
CA LYS A 25 -4.61 8.55 16.64
C LYS A 25 -4.86 9.45 15.43
N LEU A 26 -5.12 8.86 14.27
CA LEU A 26 -5.49 9.59 13.05
C LEU A 26 -6.93 10.13 13.09
N GLU A 27 -7.82 9.52 13.89
CA GLU A 27 -9.21 9.97 14.11
C GLU A 27 -9.99 10.11 12.79
N GLY A 28 -9.86 9.12 11.90
CA GLY A 28 -10.54 9.07 10.60
C GLY A 28 -11.58 7.96 10.51
N ASP A 29 -12.27 7.89 9.37
CA ASP A 29 -13.22 6.83 9.04
C ASP A 29 -12.44 5.58 8.62
N VAL A 30 -12.40 4.56 9.48
CA VAL A 30 -11.56 3.36 9.28
C VAL A 30 -12.36 2.24 8.63
N THR A 31 -11.81 1.66 7.57
CA THR A 31 -12.24 0.38 6.98
C THR A 31 -11.10 -0.62 7.09
N GLU A 32 -11.33 -1.75 7.76
CA GLU A 32 -10.32 -2.78 7.99
C GLU A 32 -10.60 -4.04 7.15
N PHE A 33 -9.53 -4.62 6.61
CA PHE A 33 -9.51 -5.95 5.99
C PHE A 33 -8.42 -6.81 6.64
N PHE A 34 -8.69 -8.09 6.80
CA PHE A 34 -7.83 -9.06 7.44
C PHE A 34 -7.59 -10.24 6.49
N LEU A 35 -6.33 -10.50 6.19
CA LEU A 35 -5.92 -11.56 5.28
C LEU A 35 -5.47 -12.81 6.08
N PRO A 36 -5.83 -14.03 5.66
CA PRO A 36 -6.54 -14.37 4.43
C PRO A 36 -8.08 -14.35 4.53
N ARG A 37 -8.67 -13.92 5.66
CA ARG A 37 -10.13 -14.00 5.88
C ARG A 37 -10.94 -13.28 4.80
N ASP A 38 -10.54 -12.05 4.49
CA ASP A 38 -11.28 -11.17 3.59
C ASP A 38 -10.78 -11.28 2.13
N PHE A 39 -9.62 -11.93 1.90
CA PHE A 39 -9.13 -12.33 0.57
C PHE A 39 -8.03 -13.39 0.67
N SER A 40 -8.16 -14.48 -0.09
CA SER A 40 -7.25 -15.64 -0.03
C SER A 40 -6.85 -16.23 -1.38
N SER A 41 -7.38 -15.71 -2.50
CA SER A 41 -7.16 -16.30 -3.82
C SER A 41 -5.78 -15.95 -4.39
N PHE A 42 -4.95 -16.96 -4.65
CA PHE A 42 -3.63 -16.76 -5.27
C PHE A 42 -3.73 -16.26 -6.70
N CYS A 43 -2.85 -15.33 -7.09
CA CYS A 43 -2.75 -14.91 -8.49
C CYS A 43 -2.30 -16.08 -9.36
N VAL A 44 -3.10 -16.41 -10.38
CA VAL A 44 -2.83 -17.53 -11.31
C VAL A 44 -2.02 -17.11 -12.54
N GLY A 45 -1.52 -15.87 -12.58
CA GLY A 45 -0.69 -15.39 -13.70
C GLY A 45 -1.41 -15.35 -15.06
N CYS A 46 -2.74 -15.31 -15.08
CA CYS A 46 -3.52 -15.37 -16.33
C CYS A 46 -3.31 -14.17 -17.27
N ASN A 47 -2.75 -13.06 -16.76
CA ASN A 47 -2.50 -11.81 -17.48
C ASN A 47 -3.75 -11.10 -18.04
N SER A 48 -4.97 -11.53 -17.70
CA SER A 48 -6.21 -10.85 -18.12
C SER A 48 -6.24 -9.39 -17.68
N CYS A 49 -5.78 -9.12 -16.45
CA CYS A 49 -5.68 -7.76 -15.92
C CYS A 49 -4.71 -6.89 -16.72
N PHE A 50 -3.64 -7.41 -17.31
CA PHE A 50 -2.74 -6.63 -18.16
C PHE A 50 -3.30 -6.46 -19.58
N LYS A 51 -3.72 -7.58 -20.20
CA LYS A 51 -4.04 -7.67 -21.63
C LYS A 51 -5.43 -7.19 -22.00
N LYS A 52 -6.38 -7.18 -21.06
CA LYS A 52 -7.80 -6.86 -21.34
C LYS A 52 -8.34 -5.85 -20.34
N SER A 53 -8.63 -6.28 -19.12
CA SER A 53 -9.13 -5.45 -18.03
C SER A 53 -8.96 -6.22 -16.72
N GLU A 54 -8.69 -5.49 -15.65
CA GLU A 54 -8.70 -5.98 -14.27
C GLU A 54 -10.04 -6.63 -13.88
N LYS A 55 -11.15 -6.20 -14.49
CA LYS A 55 -12.49 -6.79 -14.31
C LYS A 55 -12.60 -8.24 -14.80
N LEU A 56 -11.66 -8.67 -15.64
CA LEU A 56 -11.60 -10.05 -16.17
C LEU A 56 -10.61 -10.92 -15.38
N CYS A 57 -10.13 -10.45 -14.23
CA CYS A 57 -9.47 -11.33 -13.28
C CYS A 57 -10.49 -12.35 -12.75
N PRO A 58 -10.17 -13.66 -12.68
CA PRO A 58 -11.08 -14.65 -12.09
C PRO A 58 -11.39 -14.37 -10.61
N HIS A 59 -10.61 -13.51 -9.96
CA HIS A 59 -10.78 -13.09 -8.57
C HIS A 59 -11.25 -11.63 -8.45
N TYR A 60 -11.77 -11.03 -9.53
CA TYR A 60 -12.17 -9.62 -9.51
C TYR A 60 -13.21 -9.34 -8.42
N GLU A 61 -14.29 -10.11 -8.36
CA GLU A 61 -15.39 -9.88 -7.41
C GLU A 61 -14.94 -9.96 -5.95
N SER A 62 -14.07 -10.92 -5.61
CA SER A 62 -13.54 -11.04 -4.23
C SER A 62 -12.47 -9.98 -3.91
N LEU A 63 -11.74 -9.49 -4.90
CA LEU A 63 -10.71 -8.45 -4.74
C LEU A 63 -11.32 -7.04 -4.69
N ASN A 64 -12.43 -6.82 -5.40
CA ASN A 64 -13.01 -5.50 -5.64
C ASN A 64 -13.36 -4.70 -4.37
N PRO A 65 -13.87 -5.29 -3.27
CA PRO A 65 -14.09 -4.56 -2.02
C PRO A 65 -12.80 -3.94 -1.47
N ILE A 66 -11.69 -4.67 -1.51
CA ILE A 66 -10.38 -4.19 -1.04
C ILE A 66 -9.85 -3.11 -1.99
N THR A 67 -9.90 -3.35 -3.32
CA THR A 67 -9.45 -2.37 -4.31
C THR A 67 -10.21 -1.04 -4.19
N SER A 68 -11.54 -1.12 -4.07
CA SER A 68 -12.40 0.04 -3.92
C SER A 68 -12.09 0.83 -2.65
N ALA A 69 -11.81 0.15 -1.54
CA ALA A 69 -11.40 0.82 -0.30
C ALA A 69 -10.04 1.53 -0.46
N ILE A 70 -9.04 0.87 -1.05
CA ILE A 70 -7.72 1.45 -1.35
C ILE A 70 -7.86 2.73 -2.20
N ASP A 71 -8.71 2.69 -3.22
CA ASP A 71 -8.89 3.80 -4.17
C ASP A 71 -9.62 4.99 -3.55
N ASN A 72 -10.53 4.72 -2.62
CA ASN A 72 -11.29 5.74 -1.90
C ASN A 72 -10.57 6.27 -0.64
N ALA A 73 -9.50 5.63 -0.19
CA ALA A 73 -8.78 6.01 1.02
C ALA A 73 -7.96 7.30 0.86
N ASP A 74 -7.82 8.07 1.92
CA ASP A 74 -6.83 9.14 2.02
C ASP A 74 -5.47 8.60 2.50
N VAL A 75 -5.55 7.68 3.46
CA VAL A 75 -4.41 7.01 4.08
C VAL A 75 -4.62 5.51 3.99
N ILE A 76 -3.59 4.78 3.56
CA ILE A 76 -3.62 3.31 3.52
C ILE A 76 -2.58 2.80 4.51
N ILE A 77 -2.97 1.88 5.38
CA ILE A 77 -2.09 1.22 6.34
C ILE A 77 -2.01 -0.25 5.95
N PHE A 78 -0.84 -0.69 5.51
CA PHE A 78 -0.54 -2.11 5.37
C PHE A 78 0.21 -2.57 6.61
N ALA A 79 -0.36 -3.52 7.35
CA ALA A 79 0.22 -4.06 8.57
C ALA A 79 0.49 -5.54 8.38
N SER A 80 1.75 -5.99 8.38
CA SER A 80 2.10 -7.41 8.25
C SER A 80 3.05 -7.82 9.36
N PRO A 81 2.80 -8.90 10.13
CA PRO A 81 3.87 -9.53 10.89
C PRO A 81 4.96 -10.00 9.94
N VAL A 82 6.18 -10.11 10.45
CA VAL A 82 7.31 -10.68 9.73
C VAL A 82 7.24 -12.19 9.84
N TYR A 83 6.99 -12.88 8.73
CA TYR A 83 7.11 -14.33 8.62
C TYR A 83 8.23 -14.66 7.65
N VAL A 84 9.29 -15.30 8.16
CA VAL A 84 10.49 -15.64 7.38
C VAL A 84 11.08 -14.42 6.65
N TYR A 85 11.26 -13.31 7.37
CA TYR A 85 11.85 -12.03 6.90
C TYR A 85 11.03 -11.23 5.89
N HIS A 86 9.84 -11.71 5.52
CA HIS A 86 8.99 -11.08 4.52
C HIS A 86 7.58 -10.83 5.04
N VAL A 87 6.79 -10.14 4.21
CA VAL A 87 5.34 -10.07 4.40
C VAL A 87 4.74 -11.46 4.50
N THR A 88 3.59 -11.56 5.16
CA THR A 88 2.86 -12.83 5.17
C THR A 88 2.51 -13.27 3.75
N ALA A 89 2.39 -14.58 3.55
CA ALA A 89 1.92 -15.14 2.28
C ALA A 89 0.59 -14.50 1.86
N ALA A 90 -0.33 -14.27 2.79
CA ALA A 90 -1.62 -13.65 2.50
C ALA A 90 -1.50 -12.19 2.01
N MET A 91 -0.62 -11.38 2.62
CA MET A 91 -0.33 -10.03 2.14
C MET A 91 0.30 -10.06 0.75
N LYS A 92 1.25 -10.98 0.51
CA LYS A 92 1.86 -11.17 -0.81
C LYS A 92 0.83 -11.59 -1.86
N THR A 93 -0.08 -12.50 -1.50
CA THR A 93 -1.20 -12.93 -2.33
C THR A 93 -2.05 -11.76 -2.79
N LEU A 94 -2.39 -10.82 -1.90
CA LEU A 94 -3.10 -9.60 -2.29
C LEU A 94 -2.28 -8.75 -3.27
N LEU A 95 -1.00 -8.49 -2.96
CA LEU A 95 -0.13 -7.64 -3.77
C LEU A 95 0.09 -8.18 -5.19
N ASP A 96 0.10 -9.50 -5.36
CA ASP A 96 0.32 -10.17 -6.65
C ASP A 96 -0.78 -9.90 -7.69
N HIS A 97 -1.95 -9.44 -7.28
CA HIS A 97 -3.02 -9.05 -8.20
C HIS A 97 -2.87 -7.63 -8.74
N TYR A 98 -2.00 -6.81 -8.16
CA TYR A 98 -1.90 -5.37 -8.47
C TYR A 98 -0.74 -5.00 -9.40
N GLY A 99 -0.12 -5.98 -10.07
CA GLY A 99 0.93 -5.72 -11.06
C GLY A 99 0.47 -4.78 -12.18
N TYR A 100 -0.79 -4.89 -12.62
CA TYR A 100 -1.36 -4.02 -13.66
C TYR A 100 -1.45 -2.54 -13.25
N ARG A 101 -1.34 -2.23 -11.95
CA ARG A 101 -1.34 -0.87 -11.41
C ARG A 101 0.06 -0.27 -11.26
N TRP A 102 1.10 -0.98 -11.69
CA TRP A 102 2.45 -0.43 -11.66
C TRP A 102 2.61 0.71 -12.68
N MET A 103 3.56 1.61 -12.43
CA MET A 103 3.69 2.88 -13.14
C MET A 103 3.77 2.74 -14.65
N ILE A 104 4.39 1.67 -15.17
CA ILE A 104 4.47 1.47 -16.63
C ILE A 104 3.11 1.09 -17.26
N HIS A 105 2.17 0.60 -16.46
CA HIS A 105 0.86 0.12 -16.89
C HIS A 105 -0.20 1.18 -16.57
N ARG A 106 -1.13 0.89 -15.66
CA ARG A 106 -2.29 1.75 -15.37
C ARG A 106 -2.34 2.09 -13.88
N PRO A 107 -1.37 2.87 -13.36
CA PRO A 107 -1.37 3.27 -11.97
C PRO A 107 -2.56 4.17 -11.69
N GLU A 108 -3.19 3.99 -10.53
CA GLU A 108 -4.39 4.76 -10.20
C GLU A 108 -4.06 6.19 -9.82
N GLU A 109 -4.73 7.14 -10.46
CA GLU A 109 -4.45 8.56 -10.35
C GLU A 109 -4.57 9.07 -8.92
N SER A 110 -5.54 8.56 -8.16
CA SER A 110 -5.74 8.98 -6.78
C SER A 110 -4.52 8.65 -5.89
N MET A 111 -3.72 7.63 -6.21
CA MET A 111 -2.56 7.19 -5.42
C MET A 111 -1.49 8.28 -5.30
N PHE A 112 -1.33 9.13 -6.33
CA PHE A 112 -0.35 10.22 -6.37
C PHE A 112 -0.62 11.33 -5.35
N ARG A 113 -1.71 11.24 -4.58
CA ARG A 113 -2.09 12.18 -3.52
C ARG A 113 -2.33 11.49 -2.18
N LYS A 114 -2.09 10.17 -2.08
CA LYS A 114 -2.28 9.39 -0.86
C LYS A 114 -1.00 9.24 -0.05
N GLN A 115 -1.18 8.97 1.24
CA GLN A 115 -0.12 8.56 2.15
C GLN A 115 -0.28 7.08 2.48
N VAL A 116 0.81 6.32 2.45
CA VAL A 116 0.79 4.89 2.80
C VAL A 116 1.73 4.62 3.96
N VAL A 117 1.33 3.78 4.91
CA VAL A 117 2.17 3.31 6.00
C VAL A 117 2.32 1.79 5.93
N CYS A 118 3.56 1.33 5.82
CA CYS A 118 3.93 -0.07 5.94
C CYS A 118 4.39 -0.33 7.38
N ILE A 119 3.60 -1.07 8.15
CA ILE A 119 3.90 -1.47 9.53
C ILE A 119 4.31 -2.95 9.54
N SER A 120 5.38 -3.27 10.27
CA SER A 120 5.69 -4.67 10.60
C SER A 120 6.15 -4.88 12.02
N THR A 121 5.92 -6.09 12.53
CA THR A 121 6.42 -6.51 13.83
C THR A 121 7.02 -7.91 13.76
N ALA A 122 8.03 -8.15 14.59
CA ALA A 122 8.65 -9.47 14.78
C ALA A 122 9.08 -9.62 16.23
N ALA A 123 9.28 -10.86 16.69
CA ALA A 123 9.98 -11.09 17.95
C ALA A 123 11.43 -10.56 17.88
N GLY A 124 12.10 -10.74 16.73
CA GLY A 124 13.49 -10.34 16.50
C GLY A 124 13.69 -9.38 15.34
N GLY A 125 13.93 -9.91 14.13
CA GLY A 125 14.34 -9.16 12.95
C GLY A 125 13.44 -9.34 11.72
N GLY A 126 13.84 -8.74 10.60
CA GLY A 126 13.18 -8.86 9.29
C GLY A 126 12.17 -7.75 8.94
N MET A 127 11.88 -6.83 9.87
CA MET A 127 10.91 -5.75 9.67
C MET A 127 11.24 -4.82 8.51
N LYS A 128 12.53 -4.55 8.28
CA LYS A 128 12.98 -3.70 7.17
C LYS A 128 12.60 -4.33 5.83
N GLU A 129 12.82 -5.62 5.68
CA GLU A 129 12.62 -6.33 4.40
C GLU A 129 11.13 -6.53 4.15
N THR A 130 10.39 -6.91 5.19
CA THR A 130 8.91 -6.98 5.17
C THR A 130 8.27 -5.65 4.77
N THR A 131 8.66 -4.52 5.36
CA THR A 131 8.11 -3.21 4.95
C THR A 131 8.57 -2.79 3.56
N LYS A 132 9.71 -3.30 3.08
CA LYS A 132 10.20 -3.05 1.73
C LYS A 132 9.31 -3.73 0.70
N ASP A 133 8.88 -4.97 0.92
CA ASP A 133 8.02 -5.72 -0.01
C ASP A 133 6.74 -4.93 -0.37
N ILE A 134 6.11 -4.32 0.64
CA ILE A 134 4.95 -3.44 0.44
C ILE A 134 5.38 -2.11 -0.20
N ALA A 135 6.46 -1.51 0.29
CA ALA A 135 6.91 -0.20 -0.18
C ALA A 135 7.29 -0.19 -1.67
N ASP A 136 7.86 -1.28 -2.19
CA ASP A 136 8.13 -1.44 -3.61
C ASP A 136 6.83 -1.32 -4.43
N SER A 137 5.77 -2.03 -4.02
CA SER A 137 4.45 -1.91 -4.67
C SER A 137 3.93 -0.48 -4.64
N THR A 138 3.95 0.18 -3.48
CA THR A 138 3.45 1.56 -3.35
C THR A 138 4.24 2.56 -4.18
N PHE A 139 5.56 2.36 -4.31
CA PHE A 139 6.43 3.20 -5.13
C PHE A 139 6.06 3.07 -6.61
N PHE A 140 5.84 1.84 -7.10
CA PHE A 140 5.40 1.61 -8.47
C PHE A 140 3.95 2.00 -8.71
N TRP A 141 3.07 2.04 -7.70
CA TRP A 141 1.72 2.59 -7.83
C TRP A 141 1.69 4.12 -7.89
N GLY A 142 2.83 4.79 -7.74
CA GLY A 142 2.91 6.26 -7.81
C GLY A 142 2.54 6.97 -6.52
N VAL A 143 2.48 6.27 -5.38
CA VAL A 143 2.08 6.83 -4.08
C VAL A 143 2.86 8.09 -3.74
N ALA A 144 2.16 9.10 -3.24
CA ALA A 144 2.75 10.40 -2.92
C ALA A 144 3.84 10.28 -1.86
N LYS A 145 3.52 9.54 -0.78
CA LYS A 145 4.41 9.32 0.35
C LYS A 145 4.18 7.95 0.97
N THR A 146 5.25 7.17 1.09
CA THR A 146 5.25 5.90 1.83
C THR A 146 6.12 6.02 3.07
N TYR A 147 5.57 5.67 4.22
CA TYR A 147 6.28 5.53 5.50
C TYR A 147 6.50 4.04 5.77
N ARG A 148 7.68 3.70 6.29
CA ARG A 148 8.01 2.33 6.69
C ARG A 148 8.39 2.36 8.16
N ILE A 149 7.74 1.52 8.96
CA ILE A 149 8.02 1.43 10.39
C ILE A 149 7.94 -0.02 10.84
N GLY A 150 8.88 -0.40 11.70
CA GLY A 150 9.08 -1.78 12.10
C GLY A 150 9.49 -1.87 13.55
N PHE A 151 8.95 -2.85 14.28
CA PHE A 151 9.22 -3.01 15.71
C PHE A 151 9.59 -4.45 16.06
N ALA A 152 10.72 -4.62 16.75
CA ALA A 152 11.05 -5.85 17.45
C ALA A 152 10.30 -5.86 18.78
N VAL A 153 9.21 -6.61 18.85
CA VAL A 153 8.33 -6.67 20.03
C VAL A 153 8.80 -7.66 21.09
N ARG A 154 9.77 -8.53 20.73
CA ARG A 154 10.42 -9.51 21.62
C ARG A 154 9.50 -10.53 22.28
N GLU A 155 8.24 -10.60 21.85
CA GLU A 155 7.24 -11.52 22.37
C GLU A 155 6.30 -11.99 21.26
N VAL A 156 5.67 -13.14 21.47
CA VAL A 156 4.66 -13.69 20.56
C VAL A 156 3.27 -13.12 20.87
N THR A 157 2.96 -12.96 22.16
CA THR A 157 1.68 -12.45 22.65
C THR A 157 1.81 -10.96 22.96
N TRP A 158 0.87 -10.16 22.47
CA TRP A 158 0.90 -8.70 22.65
C TRP A 158 0.87 -8.28 24.13
N ASN A 159 0.11 -8.99 24.96
CA ASN A 159 -0.05 -8.66 26.37
C ASN A 159 1.28 -8.80 27.14
N ASP A 160 2.10 -9.77 26.74
CA ASP A 160 3.38 -10.08 27.38
C ASP A 160 4.50 -9.15 26.94
N VAL A 161 4.29 -8.35 25.87
CA VAL A 161 5.27 -7.34 25.43
C VAL A 161 5.56 -6.37 26.57
N ASN A 162 6.85 -6.18 26.86
CA ASN A 162 7.32 -5.27 27.89
C ASN A 162 6.74 -3.85 27.72
N GLU A 163 6.27 -3.25 28.82
CA GLU A 163 5.63 -1.91 28.80
C GLU A 163 6.54 -0.80 28.26
N ASN A 164 7.85 -0.86 28.52
CA ASN A 164 8.79 0.13 27.96
C ASN A 164 8.87 0.02 26.43
N ILE A 165 8.73 -1.20 25.87
CA ILE A 165 8.65 -1.42 24.42
C ILE A 165 7.32 -0.84 23.90
N LYS A 166 6.19 -1.12 24.55
CA LYS A 166 4.87 -0.57 24.17
C LYS A 166 4.88 0.96 24.16
N GLU A 167 5.44 1.59 25.19
CA GLU A 167 5.54 3.06 25.28
C GLU A 167 6.47 3.65 24.20
N LYS A 168 7.60 3.00 23.90
CA LYS A 168 8.49 3.42 22.80
C LYS A 168 7.80 3.31 21.44
N ILE A 169 7.03 2.25 21.22
CA ILE A 169 6.22 2.06 20.01
C ILE A 169 5.18 3.18 19.90
N LYS A 170 4.41 3.40 20.96
CA LYS A 170 3.35 4.42 21.03
C LYS A 170 3.90 5.82 20.69
N LYS A 171 5.03 6.22 21.27
CA LYS A 171 5.68 7.52 20.97
C LYS A 171 6.02 7.65 19.48
N GLN A 172 6.59 6.62 18.86
CA GLN A 172 6.93 6.64 17.43
C GLN A 172 5.69 6.66 16.54
N ILE A 173 4.67 5.87 16.88
CA ILE A 173 3.40 5.84 16.14
C ILE A 173 2.68 7.19 16.24
N TYR A 174 2.65 7.83 17.41
CA TYR A 174 2.01 9.12 17.59
C TYR A 174 2.75 10.24 16.84
N SER A 175 4.09 10.20 16.84
CA SER A 175 4.90 11.11 16.02
C SER A 175 4.60 10.95 14.53
N LEU A 176 4.49 9.69 14.05
CA LEU A 176 4.10 9.40 12.68
C LEU A 176 2.68 9.89 12.36
N ALA A 177 1.71 9.66 13.25
CA ALA A 177 0.34 10.12 13.08
C ALA A 177 0.27 11.65 12.93
N ASN A 178 1.00 12.40 13.77
CA ASN A 178 1.08 13.85 13.68
C ASN A 178 1.68 14.32 12.34
N LYS A 179 2.69 13.60 11.83
CA LYS A 179 3.28 13.88 10.52
C LYS A 179 2.27 13.64 9.38
N ILE A 180 1.53 12.55 9.43
CA ILE A 180 0.49 12.22 8.44
C ILE A 180 -0.63 13.27 8.45
N LYS A 181 -1.08 13.69 9.64
CA LYS A 181 -2.07 14.77 9.80
C LYS A 181 -1.58 16.09 9.21
N LYS A 182 -0.32 16.46 9.47
CA LYS A 182 0.30 17.67 8.92
C LYS A 182 0.36 17.66 7.38
N ASP A 183 0.70 16.51 6.80
CA ASP A 183 0.88 16.36 5.36
C ASP A 183 -0.45 16.14 4.61
N TYR A 184 -1.55 15.87 5.32
CA TYR A 184 -2.87 15.61 4.74
C TYR A 184 -3.39 16.80 3.90
N GLY A 185 -3.92 16.50 2.71
CA GLY A 185 -4.41 17.50 1.75
C GLY A 185 -3.32 18.23 0.95
N ASN A 186 -2.06 18.21 1.40
CA ASN A 186 -0.96 18.97 0.81
C ASN A 186 0.18 18.11 0.23
N ILE A 187 0.09 16.79 0.38
CA ILE A 187 1.15 15.87 -0.07
C ILE A 187 1.28 15.84 -1.60
N LYS A 188 2.53 15.78 -2.07
CA LYS A 188 2.88 15.58 -3.48
C LYS A 188 3.88 14.43 -3.60
N PRO A 189 3.94 13.74 -4.75
CA PRO A 189 4.91 12.69 -4.98
C PRO A 189 6.34 13.16 -4.82
N SER A 190 7.17 12.26 -4.30
CA SER A 190 8.62 12.45 -4.19
C SER A 190 9.26 12.71 -5.56
N ILE A 191 10.44 13.33 -5.56
CA ILE A 191 11.23 13.53 -6.79
C ILE A 191 11.46 12.18 -7.49
N LYS A 192 11.79 11.13 -6.75
CA LYS A 192 11.99 9.77 -7.29
C LYS A 192 10.73 9.25 -8.01
N THR A 193 9.55 9.42 -7.40
CA THR A 193 8.27 9.02 -8.00
C THR A 193 7.99 9.82 -9.27
N LYS A 194 8.24 11.13 -9.27
CA LYS A 194 8.09 11.98 -10.45
C LYS A 194 9.05 11.59 -11.57
N MET A 195 10.32 11.31 -11.26
CA MET A 195 11.30 10.84 -12.23
C MET A 195 10.87 9.52 -12.87
N LEU A 196 10.39 8.57 -12.07
CA LEU A 196 9.85 7.31 -12.57
C LEU A 196 8.63 7.55 -13.50
N PHE A 197 7.70 8.43 -13.11
CA PHE A 197 6.57 8.80 -13.96
C PHE A 197 7.03 9.38 -15.31
N TYR A 198 7.97 10.32 -15.30
CA TYR A 198 8.49 10.92 -16.55
C TYR A 198 9.25 9.93 -17.42
N LEU A 199 9.96 8.98 -16.81
CA LEU A 199 10.59 7.87 -17.53
C LEU A 199 9.53 7.01 -18.24
N MET A 200 8.48 6.59 -17.53
CA MET A 200 7.39 5.79 -18.10
C MET A 200 6.63 6.56 -19.18
N ARG A 201 6.37 7.86 -18.97
CA ARG A 201 5.79 8.75 -19.98
C ARG A 201 6.62 8.74 -21.26
N LYS A 202 7.94 8.93 -21.16
CA LYS A 202 8.84 8.95 -22.32
C LYS A 202 8.86 7.61 -23.05
N LEU A 203 8.78 6.50 -22.32
CA LEU A 203 8.65 5.17 -22.91
C LEU A 203 7.37 5.07 -23.72
N HIS A 204 6.21 5.42 -23.16
CA HIS A 204 4.93 5.39 -23.87
C HIS A 204 4.88 6.30 -25.10
N GLN A 205 5.50 7.48 -25.03
CA GLN A 205 5.60 8.40 -26.18
C GLN A 205 6.46 7.85 -27.32
N LYS A 206 7.53 7.10 -27.00
CA LYS A 206 8.44 6.52 -28.00
C LYS A 206 7.95 5.18 -28.53
N LYS A 207 7.36 4.37 -27.66
CA LYS A 207 6.93 3.01 -27.94
C LYS A 207 5.61 2.76 -27.23
N LYS A 208 4.60 2.37 -28.00
CA LYS A 208 3.36 1.83 -27.43
C LYS A 208 3.72 0.52 -26.72
N ILE A 209 3.78 0.53 -25.38
CA ILE A 209 4.16 -0.65 -24.58
C ILE A 209 3.12 -1.76 -24.81
N THR A 210 1.86 -1.42 -24.55
CA THR A 210 0.68 -2.14 -25.01
C THR A 210 -0.35 -1.10 -25.46
N GLU A 211 -1.33 -1.51 -26.26
CA GLU A 211 -2.40 -0.61 -26.69
C GLU A 211 -3.24 -0.12 -25.51
N ASN A 212 -3.60 -1.01 -24.58
CA ASN A 212 -4.37 -0.66 -23.39
C ASN A 212 -3.64 0.32 -22.46
N ASP A 213 -2.35 0.09 -22.20
CA ASP A 213 -1.57 0.98 -21.34
C ASP A 213 -1.38 2.34 -22.01
N TYR A 214 -1.07 2.37 -23.31
CA TYR A 214 -0.92 3.61 -24.06
C TYR A 214 -2.23 4.42 -24.06
N ASN A 215 -3.36 3.77 -24.35
CA ASN A 215 -4.68 4.42 -24.38
C ASN A 215 -5.04 4.98 -23.01
N TYR A 216 -4.81 4.23 -21.92
CA TYR A 216 -5.00 4.73 -20.57
C TYR A 216 -4.19 6.00 -20.29
N TRP A 217 -2.89 6.01 -20.61
CA TRP A 217 -2.03 7.18 -20.42
C TRP A 217 -2.45 8.38 -21.28
N LYS A 218 -2.93 8.11 -22.50
CA LYS A 218 -3.47 9.12 -23.41
C LYS A 218 -4.77 9.73 -22.88
N GLU A 219 -5.72 8.90 -22.45
CA GLU A 219 -7.00 9.32 -21.87
C GLU A 219 -6.81 10.16 -20.60
N LYS A 220 -5.83 9.79 -19.77
CA LYS A 220 -5.41 10.59 -18.61
C LYS A 220 -4.72 11.92 -18.98
N GLY A 221 -4.38 12.12 -20.26
CA GLY A 221 -3.61 13.27 -20.75
C GLY A 221 -2.16 13.30 -20.24
N TRP A 222 -1.67 12.18 -19.72
CA TRP A 222 -0.34 12.07 -19.12
C TRP A 222 0.77 12.04 -20.17
N LEU A 223 0.44 11.66 -21.40
CA LEU A 223 1.34 11.81 -22.55
C LEU A 223 1.56 13.26 -22.94
N ASP A 224 0.67 14.16 -22.53
CA ASP A 224 0.73 15.59 -22.85
C ASP A 224 1.19 16.37 -21.61
N ASN A 225 0.41 17.36 -21.19
CA ASN A 225 0.75 18.32 -20.14
C ASN A 225 0.16 17.97 -18.77
N LYS A 226 -0.84 17.07 -18.68
CA LYS A 226 -1.46 16.72 -17.40
C LYS A 226 -0.52 15.88 -16.54
N ARG A 227 -0.56 16.10 -15.22
CA ARG A 227 0.19 15.30 -14.24
C ARG A 227 -0.73 14.89 -13.10
N PRO A 228 -0.66 13.64 -12.61
CA PRO A 228 -1.62 13.14 -11.62
C PRO A 228 -1.52 13.80 -10.24
N TRP A 229 -0.49 14.62 -10.01
CA TRP A 229 -0.29 15.37 -8.76
C TRP A 229 -0.53 16.89 -8.90
N ILE A 230 -1.04 17.36 -10.03
CA ILE A 230 -1.46 18.75 -10.24
C ILE A 230 -3.00 18.73 -10.25
N LYS A 231 -3.63 19.56 -9.41
CA LYS A 231 -5.08 19.74 -9.39
C LYS A 231 -5.53 20.51 -10.63
#